data_AF-A0A379SQZ3-F1
#
_entry.id   AF-A0A379SQZ3-F1
#
_cell.length_a   1.000
_cell.length_b   1.000
_cell.length_c   1.000
_cell.angle_alpha   90.00
_cell.angle_beta   90.00
_cell.angle_gamma   90.00
#
_symmetry.space_group_name_H-M   'P 1'
#
loop_
_entity.id
_entity.type
_entity.pdbx_description
1 polymer ?
#
loop_
_entity_poly.entity_id
_entity_poly.type
_entity_poly.pdbx_seq_one_letter_code
_entity_poly.pdbx_strand_id
1 'polypeptide(L)'
;MVSQNISAIGDNYLGVYENVVAVYTDFYQAFSDILSKMGTWLAPGKDGNTVKLNVDALKSEIRSLVNKYNQVTKNTILFPSQTGSGVTTATKAEAEQWIKELNLPGSCLKASGSGYVVLVDTGPLNKMVSDLNGIGSGSALELDNAKYQAWQAGFKAQEENLKNDITDSDAKI
;
A
#
# COMPACT_ATOMS: atom_id res chain seq x y z
N MET A 1 -12.30 8.42 38.42
CA MET A 1 -13.06 7.62 37.43
C MET A 1 -13.24 8.36 36.09
N VAL A 2 -13.56 9.66 36.05
CA VAL A 2 -13.64 10.41 34.78
C VAL A 2 -12.29 10.54 34.07
N SER A 3 -11.18 10.79 34.80
CA SER A 3 -9.86 10.90 34.16
C SER A 3 -9.30 9.57 33.65
N GLN A 4 -9.55 8.44 34.34
CA GLN A 4 -9.08 7.12 33.90
C GLN A 4 -9.76 6.66 32.61
N ASN A 5 -11.05 6.96 32.43
CA ASN A 5 -11.77 6.61 31.20
C ASN A 5 -11.38 7.52 30.02
N ILE A 6 -11.12 8.81 30.27
CA ILE A 6 -10.65 9.74 29.23
C ILE A 6 -9.22 9.41 28.80
N SER A 7 -8.31 9.11 29.74
CA SER A 7 -6.94 8.68 29.43
C SER A 7 -6.91 7.35 28.68
N ALA A 8 -7.70 6.35 29.10
CA ALA A 8 -7.74 5.05 28.41
C ALA A 8 -8.34 5.11 27.00
N ILE A 9 -9.27 6.04 26.73
CA ILE A 9 -9.84 6.25 25.38
C ILE A 9 -8.87 7.06 24.53
N GLY A 10 -8.26 8.12 25.07
CA GLY A 10 -7.30 8.96 24.36
C GLY A 10 -6.02 8.20 23.99
N ASP A 11 -5.43 7.48 24.95
CA ASP A 11 -4.14 6.79 24.75
C ASP A 11 -4.28 5.59 23.79
N ASN A 12 -5.38 4.83 23.87
CA ASN A 12 -5.61 3.71 22.95
C ASN A 12 -6.01 4.17 21.53
N TYR A 13 -6.70 5.31 21.40
CA TYR A 13 -7.12 5.81 20.08
C TYR A 13 -5.96 6.52 19.38
N LEU A 14 -5.28 7.45 20.05
CA LEU A 14 -4.14 8.19 19.50
C LEU A 14 -2.97 7.25 19.17
N GLY A 15 -2.66 6.30 20.06
CA GLY A 15 -1.59 5.33 19.82
C GLY A 15 -1.87 4.37 18.65
N VAL A 16 -3.13 4.20 18.22
CA VAL A 16 -3.45 3.49 16.98
C VAL A 16 -3.17 4.37 15.77
N TYR A 17 -3.58 5.64 15.78
CA TYR A 17 -3.28 6.54 14.68
C TYR A 17 -1.78 6.77 14.47
N GLU A 18 -1.00 6.92 15.55
CA GLU A 18 0.46 6.99 15.47
C GLU A 18 1.06 5.76 14.78
N ASN A 19 0.56 4.56 15.13
CA ASN A 19 0.97 3.31 14.47
C ASN A 19 0.55 3.28 12.99
N VAL A 20 -0.69 3.70 12.67
CA VAL A 20 -1.22 3.77 11.31
C VAL A 20 -0.34 4.65 10.42
N VAL A 21 -0.05 5.88 10.85
CA VAL A 21 0.77 6.83 10.10
C VAL A 21 2.20 6.34 9.93
N ALA A 22 2.81 5.74 10.96
CA ALA A 22 4.14 5.17 10.86
C ALA A 22 4.21 4.05 9.81
N VAL A 23 3.27 3.10 9.85
CA VAL A 23 3.22 1.97 8.90
C VAL A 23 2.95 2.45 7.46
N TYR A 24 2.04 3.41 7.29
CA TYR A 24 1.75 3.99 5.97
C TYR A 24 2.93 4.78 5.42
N THR A 25 3.65 5.53 6.27
CA THR A 25 4.87 6.27 5.88
C THR A 25 5.93 5.31 5.34
N ASP A 26 6.22 4.22 6.07
CA ASP A 26 7.17 3.21 5.62
C ASP A 26 6.72 2.51 4.33
N PHE A 27 5.42 2.26 4.19
CA PHE A 27 4.83 1.72 2.96
C PHE A 27 5.03 2.64 1.76
N TYR A 28 4.70 3.91 1.92
CA TYR A 28 4.84 4.90 0.85
C TYR A 28 6.30 5.16 0.50
N GLN A 29 7.20 5.13 1.48
CA GLN A 29 8.64 5.19 1.22
C GLN A 29 9.10 3.98 0.38
N ALA A 30 8.70 2.77 0.74
CA ALA A 30 9.02 1.57 -0.03
C ALA A 30 8.44 1.61 -1.46
N PHE A 31 7.27 2.22 -1.65
CA PHE A 31 6.71 2.47 -2.98
C PHE A 31 7.50 3.55 -3.75
N SER A 32 7.88 4.64 -3.09
CA SER A 32 8.70 5.72 -3.67
C SER A 32 10.06 5.22 -4.15
N ASP A 33 10.65 4.27 -3.43
CA ASP A 33 11.90 3.61 -3.83
C ASP A 33 11.74 2.87 -5.17
N ILE A 34 10.56 2.29 -5.45
CA ILE A 34 10.25 1.66 -6.75
C ILE A 34 10.17 2.73 -7.84
N LEU A 35 9.49 3.86 -7.58
CA LEU A 35 9.39 4.97 -8.54
C LEU A 35 10.76 5.52 -8.92
N SER A 36 11.67 5.60 -7.95
CA SER A 36 13.05 6.06 -8.18
C SER A 36 13.80 5.20 -9.19
N LYS A 37 13.50 3.89 -9.26
CA LYS A 37 14.09 2.93 -10.21
C LYS A 37 13.41 2.97 -11.58
N MET A 38 12.23 3.56 -11.73
CA MET A 38 11.42 3.51 -12.94
C MET A 38 12.16 4.05 -14.18
N GLY A 39 13.02 5.06 -14.00
CA GLY A 39 13.86 5.58 -15.09
C GLY A 39 14.84 4.55 -15.65
N THR A 40 15.30 3.59 -14.84
CA THR A 40 16.22 2.51 -15.29
C THR A 40 15.53 1.42 -16.10
N TRP A 41 14.20 1.33 -15.99
CA TRP A 41 13.38 0.37 -16.71
C TRP A 41 12.78 0.93 -17.99
N LEU A 42 13.01 2.22 -18.27
CA LEU A 42 12.56 2.89 -19.48
C LEU A 42 13.76 3.23 -20.35
N ALA A 43 13.77 2.72 -21.58
CA ALA A 43 14.78 3.02 -22.58
C ALA A 43 14.15 3.57 -23.86
N PRO A 44 14.92 4.30 -24.69
CA PRO A 44 14.49 4.68 -26.03
C PRO A 44 14.11 3.44 -26.86
N GLY A 45 13.07 3.58 -27.68
CA GLY A 45 12.65 2.55 -28.63
C GLY A 45 13.54 2.50 -29.87
N LYS A 46 13.03 1.89 -30.94
CA LYS A 46 13.73 1.81 -32.23
C LYS A 46 13.75 3.15 -32.99
N ASP A 47 12.85 4.05 -32.63
CA ASP A 47 12.64 5.35 -33.26
C ASP A 47 12.16 6.38 -32.22
N GLY A 48 11.90 7.62 -32.64
CA GLY A 48 11.37 8.69 -31.78
C GLY A 48 9.89 8.53 -31.38
N ASN A 49 9.20 7.48 -31.87
CA ASN A 49 7.78 7.24 -31.64
C ASN A 49 7.52 6.03 -30.72
N THR A 50 8.58 5.38 -30.25
CA THR A 50 8.52 4.17 -29.44
C THR A 50 9.43 4.25 -28.22
N VAL A 51 9.06 3.50 -27.19
CA VAL A 51 9.83 3.31 -25.96
C VAL A 51 9.95 1.83 -25.64
N LYS A 52 10.97 1.45 -24.87
CA LYS A 52 11.11 0.11 -24.31
C LYS A 52 10.93 0.15 -22.80
N LEU A 53 9.96 -0.60 -22.30
CA LEU A 53 9.68 -0.72 -20.88
C LEU A 53 10.05 -2.13 -20.39
N ASN A 54 10.82 -2.20 -19.31
CA ASN A 54 11.05 -3.44 -18.59
C ASN A 54 9.86 -3.74 -17.66
N VAL A 55 8.81 -4.29 -18.27
CA VAL A 55 7.55 -4.62 -17.59
C VAL A 55 7.77 -5.67 -16.51
N ASP A 56 8.64 -6.66 -16.77
CA ASP A 56 8.87 -7.73 -15.82
C ASP A 56 9.58 -7.27 -14.54
N ALA A 57 10.58 -6.38 -14.64
CA ALA A 57 11.26 -5.82 -13.48
C ALA A 57 10.31 -4.95 -12.64
N LEU A 58 9.58 -4.02 -13.27
CA LEU A 58 8.62 -3.16 -12.56
C LEU A 58 7.53 -3.99 -11.88
N LYS A 59 6.94 -4.96 -12.59
CA LYS A 59 5.93 -5.88 -12.05
C LYS A 59 6.48 -6.70 -10.87
N SER A 60 7.73 -7.14 -10.95
CA SER A 60 8.37 -7.92 -9.88
C SER A 60 8.53 -7.10 -8.60
N GLU A 61 8.96 -5.84 -8.71
CA GLU A 61 9.15 -4.93 -7.57
C GLU A 61 7.81 -4.58 -6.91
N ILE A 62 6.78 -4.25 -7.72
CA ILE A 62 5.43 -4.00 -7.19
C ILE A 62 4.86 -5.25 -6.51
N ARG A 63 5.00 -6.44 -7.11
CA ARG A 63 4.57 -7.71 -6.48
C ARG A 63 5.32 -8.00 -5.19
N SER A 64 6.61 -7.67 -5.12
CA SER A 64 7.40 -7.84 -3.90
C SER A 64 6.88 -6.93 -2.79
N LEU A 65 6.51 -5.69 -3.12
CA LEU A 65 5.88 -4.76 -2.16
C LEU A 65 4.50 -5.28 -1.70
N VAL A 66 3.65 -5.72 -2.62
CA VAL A 66 2.35 -6.35 -2.30
C VAL A 66 2.56 -7.54 -1.37
N ASN A 67 3.53 -8.40 -1.67
CA ASN A 67 3.81 -9.58 -0.84
C ASN A 67 4.29 -9.20 0.56
N LYS A 68 5.16 -8.19 0.68
CA LYS A 68 5.65 -7.66 1.96
C LYS A 68 4.48 -7.17 2.83
N TYR A 69 3.62 -6.32 2.28
CA TYR A 69 2.53 -5.70 3.05
C TYR A 69 1.28 -6.57 3.23
N ASN A 70 1.20 -7.70 2.51
CA ASN A 70 0.23 -8.76 2.80
C ASN A 70 0.66 -9.71 3.93
N GLN A 71 1.93 -9.66 4.37
CA GLN A 71 2.35 -10.45 5.53
C GLN A 71 1.74 -9.87 6.80
N VAL A 72 1.48 -10.73 7.78
CA VAL A 72 1.05 -10.32 9.12
C VAL A 72 2.30 -10.16 9.99
N THR A 73 2.88 -8.96 9.98
CA THR A 73 4.07 -8.60 10.75
C THR A 73 3.85 -7.27 11.45
N LYS A 74 4.71 -6.93 12.41
CA LYS A 74 4.55 -5.68 13.17
C LYS A 74 4.60 -4.43 12.30
N ASN A 75 5.39 -4.47 11.23
CA ASN A 75 5.63 -3.32 10.36
C ASN A 75 4.58 -3.20 9.25
N THR A 76 3.55 -4.06 9.25
CA THR A 76 2.52 -4.11 8.20
C THR A 76 1.10 -4.03 8.75
N ILE A 77 0.95 -4.14 10.07
CA ILE A 77 -0.34 -4.09 10.77
C ILE A 77 -0.63 -2.66 11.18
N LEU A 78 -1.74 -2.12 10.65
CA LEU A 78 -2.29 -0.82 11.02
C LEU A 78 -3.01 -0.89 12.38
N PHE A 79 -3.77 -1.97 12.61
CA PHE A 79 -4.50 -2.20 13.86
C PHE A 79 -4.57 -3.69 14.21
N PRO A 80 -4.41 -4.07 15.49
CA PRO A 80 -4.03 -3.23 16.64
C PRO A 80 -2.58 -2.74 16.58
N SER A 81 -2.24 -1.71 17.36
CA SER A 81 -0.85 -1.32 17.56
C SER A 81 -0.05 -2.50 18.11
N GLN A 82 1.15 -2.68 17.57
CA GLN A 82 1.96 -3.87 17.83
C GLN A 82 2.98 -3.59 18.94
N THR A 83 2.97 -4.41 19.99
CA THR A 83 3.87 -4.27 21.14
C THR A 83 4.50 -5.61 21.50
N GLY A 84 5.67 -5.59 22.15
CA GLY A 84 6.34 -6.81 22.60
C GLY A 84 6.91 -7.66 21.46
N SER A 85 7.06 -8.98 21.67
CA SER A 85 7.70 -9.90 20.72
C SER A 85 6.72 -10.59 19.76
N GLY A 86 5.46 -10.79 20.15
CA GLY A 86 4.43 -11.45 19.34
C GLY A 86 3.62 -10.52 18.43
N VAL A 87 2.63 -11.10 17.73
CA VAL A 87 1.60 -10.35 17.00
C VAL A 87 0.41 -10.11 17.91
N THR A 88 0.04 -8.86 18.10
CA THR A 88 -1.19 -8.47 18.82
C THR A 88 -2.36 -8.54 17.84
N THR A 89 -3.47 -9.12 18.29
CA THR A 89 -4.70 -9.26 17.49
C THR A 89 -5.89 -8.71 18.26
N ALA A 90 -6.94 -8.32 17.55
CA ALA A 90 -8.19 -7.84 18.12
C ALA A 90 -9.35 -8.79 17.80
N THR A 91 -10.50 -8.54 18.41
CA THR A 91 -11.75 -9.18 17.99
C THR A 91 -12.12 -8.72 16.58
N LYS A 92 -12.96 -9.52 15.89
CA LYS A 92 -13.45 -9.18 14.56
C LYS A 92 -14.19 -7.84 14.56
N ALA A 93 -15.03 -7.59 15.57
CA ALA A 93 -15.84 -6.38 15.66
C ALA A 93 -14.99 -5.12 15.82
N GLU A 94 -13.95 -5.16 16.64
CA GLU A 94 -13.00 -4.04 16.80
C GLU A 94 -12.22 -3.78 15.51
N ALA A 95 -11.73 -4.83 14.85
CA ALA A 95 -11.01 -4.68 13.59
C ALA A 95 -11.93 -4.12 12.48
N GLU A 96 -13.18 -4.57 12.39
CA GLU A 96 -14.18 -4.03 11.45
C GLU A 96 -14.55 -2.57 11.75
N GLN A 97 -14.50 -2.15 13.02
CA GLN A 97 -14.66 -0.74 13.37
C GLN A 97 -13.51 0.09 12.82
N TRP A 98 -12.26 -0.36 12.96
CA TRP A 98 -11.09 0.33 12.41
C TRP A 98 -11.03 0.32 10.89
N ILE A 99 -11.54 -0.72 10.23
CA ILE A 99 -11.73 -0.71 8.77
C ILE A 99 -12.62 0.47 8.35
N LYS A 100 -13.74 0.70 9.05
CA LYS A 100 -14.65 1.81 8.77
C LYS A 100 -14.03 3.16 9.13
N GLU A 101 -13.39 3.24 10.29
CA GLU A 101 -12.75 4.45 10.79
C GLU A 101 -11.66 4.94 9.83
N LEU A 102 -10.82 4.02 9.36
CA LEU A 102 -9.75 4.32 8.40
C LEU A 102 -10.25 4.41 6.95
N ASN A 103 -11.55 4.18 6.69
CA ASN A 103 -12.15 4.15 5.35
C ASN A 103 -11.46 3.14 4.41
N LEU A 104 -11.08 1.98 4.94
CA LEU A 104 -10.38 0.94 4.20
C LEU A 104 -11.35 -0.10 3.60
N PRO A 105 -10.95 -0.78 2.50
CA PRO A 105 -11.72 -1.90 1.99
C PRO A 105 -11.64 -3.12 2.91
N GLY A 106 -12.65 -3.99 2.86
CA GLY A 106 -12.68 -5.22 3.65
C GLY A 106 -11.54 -6.20 3.35
N SER A 107 -10.83 -6.04 2.22
CA SER A 107 -9.62 -6.80 1.89
C SER A 107 -8.46 -6.58 2.86
N CYS A 108 -8.46 -5.45 3.57
CA CYS A 108 -7.47 -5.09 4.58
C CYS A 108 -7.63 -5.88 5.88
N LEU A 109 -8.80 -6.49 6.12
CA LEU A 109 -9.06 -7.32 7.29
C LEU A 109 -8.50 -8.73 7.08
N LYS A 110 -7.61 -9.18 7.98
CA LYS A 110 -7.02 -10.53 7.95
C LYS A 110 -7.20 -11.26 9.27
N ALA A 111 -7.49 -12.55 9.20
CA ALA A 111 -7.45 -13.42 10.37
C ALA A 111 -5.98 -13.75 10.72
N SER A 112 -5.65 -13.76 12.00
CA SER A 112 -4.34 -14.12 12.52
C SER A 112 -4.49 -14.81 13.87
N GLY A 113 -4.06 -16.08 13.97
CA GLY A 113 -4.26 -16.88 15.17
C GLY A 113 -5.75 -16.96 15.56
N SER A 114 -6.07 -16.52 16.78
CA SER A 114 -7.44 -16.47 17.32
C SER A 114 -8.18 -15.15 17.05
N GLY A 115 -7.54 -14.18 16.41
CA GLY A 115 -8.08 -12.82 16.25
C GLY A 115 -7.93 -12.27 14.83
N TYR A 116 -8.05 -10.95 14.73
CA TYR A 116 -8.03 -10.21 13.47
C TYR A 116 -7.07 -9.03 13.55
N VAL A 117 -6.53 -8.66 12.38
CA VAL A 117 -5.68 -7.49 12.16
C VAL A 117 -6.14 -6.73 10.92
N VAL A 118 -5.83 -5.44 10.88
CA VAL A 118 -6.03 -4.56 9.73
C VAL A 118 -4.67 -4.27 9.11
N LEU A 119 -4.52 -4.50 7.81
CA LEU A 119 -3.30 -4.23 7.04
C LEU A 119 -3.49 -3.03 6.11
N VAL A 120 -2.39 -2.59 5.51
CA VAL A 120 -2.36 -1.57 4.44
C VAL A 120 -3.19 -2.02 3.23
N ASP A 121 -3.89 -1.08 2.57
CA ASP A 121 -4.54 -1.38 1.30
C ASP A 121 -3.52 -1.55 0.16
N THR A 122 -3.43 -2.77 -0.37
CA THR A 122 -2.60 -3.08 -1.54
C THR A 122 -3.41 -3.10 -2.85
N GLY A 123 -4.70 -2.75 -2.81
CA GLY A 123 -5.60 -2.66 -3.95
C GLY A 123 -5.03 -1.86 -5.13
N PRO A 124 -4.54 -0.62 -4.92
CA PRO A 124 -3.95 0.17 -6.00
C PRO A 124 -2.69 -0.48 -6.61
N LEU A 125 -1.84 -1.12 -5.81
CA LEU A 125 -0.67 -1.87 -6.31
C LEU A 125 -1.09 -3.09 -7.13
N ASN A 126 -2.13 -3.82 -6.71
CA ASN A 126 -2.69 -4.92 -7.48
C ASN A 126 -3.25 -4.44 -8.82
N LYS A 127 -3.86 -3.25 -8.85
CA LYS A 127 -4.34 -2.61 -10.08
C LYS A 127 -3.18 -2.24 -11.00
N MET A 128 -2.10 -1.66 -10.48
CA MET A 128 -0.88 -1.39 -11.27
C MET A 128 -0.32 -2.67 -11.91
N VAL A 129 -0.26 -3.78 -11.17
CA VAL A 129 0.17 -5.08 -11.71
C VAL A 129 -0.79 -5.57 -12.79
N SER A 130 -2.09 -5.43 -12.60
CA SER A 130 -3.09 -5.78 -13.61
C SER A 130 -2.92 -4.97 -14.89
N ASP A 131 -2.68 -3.67 -14.78
CA ASP A 131 -2.50 -2.77 -15.91
C ASP A 131 -1.20 -3.07 -16.67
N LEU A 132 -0.14 -3.43 -15.96
CA LEU A 132 1.10 -3.94 -16.55
C LEU A 132 0.88 -5.23 -17.35
N ASN A 133 0.06 -6.16 -16.85
CA ASN A 133 -0.27 -7.37 -17.60
C ASN A 133 -1.10 -7.05 -18.87
N GLY A 134 -1.88 -5.97 -18.84
CA GLY A 134 -2.71 -5.54 -19.97
C GLY A 134 -1.91 -4.97 -21.14
N ILE A 135 -0.72 -4.41 -20.90
CA ILE A 135 0.15 -3.87 -21.96
C ILE A 135 1.10 -4.91 -22.56
N GLY A 136 1.41 -5.99 -21.82
CA GLY A 136 2.25 -7.10 -22.28
C GLY A 136 3.21 -7.63 -21.21
N SER A 137 4.28 -8.30 -21.65
CA SER A 137 5.32 -8.85 -20.78
C SER A 137 6.69 -8.78 -21.46
N GLY A 138 7.76 -8.84 -20.69
CA GLY A 138 9.14 -8.82 -21.19
C GLY A 138 10.01 -7.77 -20.49
N SER A 139 11.33 -7.95 -20.63
CA SER A 139 12.34 -7.04 -20.09
C SER A 139 12.62 -5.81 -20.98
N ALA A 140 12.08 -5.80 -22.20
CA ALA A 140 12.22 -4.71 -23.16
C ALA A 140 10.99 -4.66 -24.08
N LEU A 141 9.79 -4.57 -23.49
CA LEU A 141 8.55 -4.47 -24.24
C LEU A 141 8.52 -3.15 -25.01
N GLU A 142 8.44 -3.24 -26.34
CA GLU A 142 8.34 -2.07 -27.19
C GLU A 142 6.90 -1.56 -27.25
N LEU A 143 6.70 -0.29 -26.91
CA LEU A 143 5.42 0.39 -26.89
C LEU A 143 5.49 1.62 -27.78
N ASP A 144 4.44 1.88 -28.55
CA ASP A 144 4.25 3.19 -29.14
C ASP A 144 3.98 4.24 -28.04
N ASN A 145 4.28 5.50 -28.32
CA ASN A 145 4.13 6.59 -27.36
C ASN A 145 2.69 6.71 -26.84
N ALA A 146 1.67 6.42 -27.66
CA ALA A 146 0.27 6.53 -27.24
C ALA A 146 -0.09 5.48 -26.17
N LYS A 147 0.30 4.22 -26.37
CA LYS A 147 0.13 3.14 -25.39
C LYS A 147 0.90 3.41 -24.11
N TYR A 148 2.14 3.88 -24.23
CA TYR A 148 2.95 4.23 -23.06
C TYR A 148 2.29 5.35 -22.23
N GLN A 149 1.83 6.43 -22.87
CA GLN A 149 1.18 7.54 -22.18
C GLN A 149 -0.15 7.13 -21.53
N ALA A 150 -0.95 6.30 -22.21
CA ALA A 150 -2.19 5.76 -21.64
C ALA A 150 -1.93 4.90 -20.39
N TRP A 151 -0.94 4.01 -20.45
CA TRP A 151 -0.52 3.22 -19.29
C TRP A 151 0.03 4.10 -18.17
N GLN A 152 0.90 5.07 -18.49
CA GLN A 152 1.51 5.96 -17.51
C GLN A 152 0.46 6.80 -16.77
N ALA A 153 -0.59 7.26 -17.46
CA ALA A 153 -1.70 7.96 -16.83
C ALA A 153 -2.45 7.07 -15.83
N GLY A 154 -2.73 5.82 -16.19
CA GLY A 154 -3.36 4.84 -15.29
C GLY A 154 -2.47 4.53 -14.08
N PHE A 155 -1.16 4.36 -14.29
CA PHE A 155 -0.19 4.16 -13.22
C PHE A 155 -0.17 5.33 -12.24
N LYS A 156 -0.09 6.57 -12.74
CA LYS A 156 -0.13 7.80 -11.91
C LYS A 156 -1.44 7.96 -11.14
N ALA A 157 -2.57 7.55 -11.71
CA ALA A 157 -3.83 7.57 -10.99
C ALA A 157 -3.82 6.64 -9.76
N GLN A 158 -3.17 5.48 -9.85
CA GLN A 158 -3.00 4.58 -8.71
C GLN A 158 -1.97 5.11 -7.68
N GLU A 159 -0.93 5.81 -8.13
CA GLU A 159 0.02 6.51 -7.26
C GLU A 159 -0.69 7.58 -6.41
N GLU A 160 -1.54 8.40 -7.02
CA GLU A 160 -2.32 9.42 -6.30
C GLU A 160 -3.30 8.78 -5.29
N ASN A 161 -3.90 7.63 -5.61
CA ASN A 161 -4.74 6.90 -4.64
C ASN A 161 -3.95 6.53 -3.37
N LEU A 162 -2.74 5.97 -3.53
CA LEU A 162 -1.87 5.60 -2.39
C LEU A 162 -1.46 6.83 -1.55
N LYS A 163 -1.26 7.98 -2.19
CA LYS A 163 -0.92 9.23 -1.51
C LYS A 163 -2.09 9.81 -0.73
N ASN A 164 -3.31 9.68 -1.26
CA ASN A 164 -4.52 10.10 -0.57
C ASN A 164 -4.77 9.26 0.68
N ASP A 165 -4.50 7.95 0.65
CA ASP A 165 -4.64 7.08 1.83
C ASP A 165 -3.77 7.54 3.01
N ILE A 166 -2.55 8.03 2.73
CA ILE A 166 -1.67 8.66 3.74
C ILE A 166 -2.27 9.95 4.28
N THR A 167 -2.75 10.81 3.38
CA THR A 167 -3.22 12.17 3.73
C THR A 167 -4.50 12.10 4.55
N ASP A 168 -5.41 11.19 4.20
CA ASP A 168 -6.63 10.92 4.93
C ASP A 168 -6.36 10.30 6.31
N SER A 169 -5.25 9.55 6.46
CA SER A 169 -4.82 9.01 7.75
C SER A 169 -4.23 10.10 8.65
N ASP A 170 -3.41 10.99 8.10
CA ASP A 170 -2.82 12.13 8.82
C ASP A 170 -3.89 13.14 9.29
N ALA A 171 -4.94 13.37 8.49
CA ALA A 171 -6.01 14.32 8.82
C ALA A 171 -6.92 13.88 9.99
N LYS A 172 -6.80 12.64 10.45
CA LYS A 172 -7.62 12.06 11.53
C LYS A 172 -6.96 12.09 12.91
N ILE A 173 -5.70 12.52 12.98
CA ILE A 173 -4.94 12.76 14.22
C ILE A 173 -5.20 14.17 14.73
#